data_AF-A0A4Z0L1I5-F1
#
_entry.id   AF-A0A4Z0L1I5-F1
#
_cell.length_a   1.000
_cell.length_b   1.000
_cell.length_c   1.000
_cell.angle_alpha   90.00
_cell.angle_beta   90.00
_cell.angle_gamma   90.00
#
_symmetry.space_group_name_H-M   'P 1'
#
loop_
_entity.id
_entity.type
_entity.pdbx_description
1 polymer ?
#
loop_
_entity_poly.entity_id
_entity_poly.type
_entity_poly.pdbx_seq_one_letter_code
_entity_poly.pdbx_strand_id
1 'polypeptide(L)'
;MIKLIKLTEPDILANNFKKWTDKHLSNIGSGINSSDYLKTRYSHEDIKEQLIKETNGKCAYCESKLLHIHHGDVEHIYPKSLDESKRFLWINLTLSCEICNQNKTNLDPNLNNIQDPYSGNPESVFIFCGSLVVGSAFKGL
;
A
#
# COMPACT_ATOMS: atom_id res chain seq x y z
N MET A 1 -11.58 -10.93 -2.02
CA MET A 1 -10.22 -10.47 -2.32
C MET A 1 -9.62 -11.32 -3.41
N ILE A 2 -9.39 -10.75 -4.58
CA ILE A 2 -8.68 -11.34 -5.72
C ILE A 2 -7.20 -11.04 -5.56
N LYS A 3 -6.35 -12.00 -5.92
CA LYS A 3 -4.90 -11.80 -5.91
C LYS A 3 -4.51 -10.69 -6.89
N LEU A 4 -3.85 -9.65 -6.40
CA LEU A 4 -3.29 -8.61 -7.25
C LEU A 4 -1.91 -9.01 -7.77
N ILE A 5 -1.55 -8.48 -8.93
CA ILE A 5 -0.24 -8.68 -9.57
C ILE A 5 0.43 -7.33 -9.68
N LYS A 6 1.68 -7.25 -9.23
CA LYS A 6 2.48 -6.05 -9.44
C LYS A 6 2.82 -5.87 -10.90
N LEU A 7 2.51 -4.69 -11.41
CA LEU A 7 2.94 -4.22 -12.73
C LEU A 7 4.36 -3.66 -12.64
N THR A 8 4.92 -3.36 -13.81
CA THR A 8 6.22 -2.69 -13.91
C THR A 8 6.21 -1.39 -13.10
N GLU A 9 7.28 -1.19 -12.35
CA GLU A 9 7.52 0.02 -11.58
C GLU A 9 7.57 1.25 -12.51
N PRO A 10 6.88 2.36 -12.18
CA PRO A 10 6.95 3.60 -12.96
C PRO A 10 8.35 4.21 -12.99
N ASP A 11 8.74 4.79 -14.12
CA ASP A 11 10.06 5.41 -14.32
C ASP A 11 10.39 6.45 -13.25
N ILE A 12 9.39 7.21 -12.80
CA ILE A 12 9.58 8.24 -11.77
C ILE A 12 10.07 7.64 -10.44
N LEU A 13 9.59 6.45 -10.08
CA LEU A 13 10.03 5.73 -8.88
C LEU A 13 11.36 5.03 -9.17
N ALA A 14 11.46 4.29 -10.28
CA ALA A 14 12.66 3.53 -10.64
C ALA A 14 13.93 4.41 -10.68
N ASN A 15 13.81 5.62 -11.22
CA ASN A 15 14.93 6.56 -11.35
C ASN A 15 15.26 7.31 -10.06
N ASN A 16 14.34 7.43 -9.10
CA ASN A 16 14.50 8.35 -7.97
C ASN A 16 14.36 7.71 -6.58
N PHE A 17 13.81 6.50 -6.45
CA PHE A 17 13.46 5.91 -5.15
C PHE A 17 14.69 5.89 -4.22
N LYS A 18 15.84 5.43 -4.73
CA LYS A 18 17.08 5.34 -3.95
C LYS A 18 17.52 6.72 -3.45
N LYS A 19 17.51 7.72 -4.32
CA LYS A 19 17.87 9.11 -3.98
C LYS A 19 16.93 9.70 -2.93
N TRP A 20 15.64 9.46 -3.04
CA TRP A 20 14.65 9.95 -2.08
C TRP A 20 14.77 9.24 -0.73
N THR A 21 14.91 7.90 -0.73
CA THR A 21 15.12 7.10 0.48
C THR A 21 16.39 7.52 1.21
N ASP A 22 17.54 7.55 0.52
CA ASP A 22 18.83 7.90 1.13
C ASP A 22 18.79 9.30 1.75
N LYS A 23 18.21 10.28 1.03
CA LYS A 23 18.04 11.64 1.55
C LYS A 23 17.11 11.68 2.76
N HIS A 24 16.00 10.94 2.73
CA HIS A 24 15.05 10.90 3.82
C HIS A 24 15.65 10.27 5.09
N LEU A 25 16.33 9.14 4.94
CA LEU A 25 17.01 8.44 6.03
C LEU A 25 18.18 9.26 6.60
N SER A 26 18.95 9.94 5.75
CA SER A 26 20.01 10.86 6.21
C SER A 26 19.46 12.00 7.06
N ASN A 27 18.33 12.59 6.66
CA ASN A 27 17.67 13.63 7.44
C ASN A 27 17.23 13.11 8.80
N ILE A 28 16.59 11.93 8.85
CA ILE A 28 16.18 11.27 10.10
C ILE A 28 17.39 11.03 11.01
N GLY A 29 18.48 10.47 10.48
CA GLY A 29 19.71 10.23 11.23
C GLY A 29 20.38 11.50 11.78
N SER A 30 20.13 12.64 11.14
CA SER A 30 20.60 13.97 11.58
C SER A 30 19.59 14.72 12.47
N GLY A 31 18.44 14.12 12.79
CA GLY A 31 17.36 14.78 13.55
C GLY A 31 16.65 15.90 12.78
N ILE A 32 16.80 15.95 11.45
CA ILE A 32 16.20 16.97 10.59
C ILE A 32 14.86 16.46 10.05
N ASN A 33 13.81 17.27 10.17
CA ASN A 33 12.55 16.99 9.52
C ASN A 33 12.67 17.15 7.99
N SER A 34 12.40 16.08 7.26
CA SER A 34 12.30 16.14 5.80
C SER A 34 11.12 17.00 5.36
N SER A 35 11.28 17.74 4.26
CA SER A 35 10.22 18.55 3.68
C SER A 35 9.02 17.71 3.24
N ASP A 36 7.84 18.31 3.27
CA ASP A 36 6.61 17.64 2.82
C ASP A 36 6.71 17.22 1.36
N TYR A 37 7.32 18.06 0.52
CA TYR A 37 7.63 17.72 -0.87
C TYR A 37 8.38 16.40 -1.02
N LEU A 38 9.38 16.13 -0.18
CA LEU A 38 10.11 14.86 -0.23
C LEU A 38 9.23 13.72 0.28
N LYS A 39 8.53 13.94 1.40
CA LYS A 39 7.70 12.92 2.04
C LYS A 39 6.56 12.44 1.16
N THR A 40 6.01 13.29 0.29
CA THR A 40 4.87 12.98 -0.60
C THR A 40 5.26 12.53 -1.99
N ARG A 41 6.56 12.31 -2.30
CA ARG A 41 6.96 11.83 -3.65
C ARG A 41 6.35 10.49 -4.04
N TYR A 42 5.98 9.65 -3.07
CA TYR A 42 5.28 8.40 -3.34
C TYR A 42 3.87 8.61 -3.93
N SER A 43 3.26 9.77 -3.75
CA SER A 43 1.92 10.10 -4.26
C SER A 43 1.96 10.86 -5.59
N HIS A 44 3.04 10.69 -6.37
CA HIS A 44 3.14 11.24 -7.72
C HIS A 44 2.02 10.69 -8.62
N GLU A 45 1.56 11.47 -9.60
CA GLU A 45 0.47 11.08 -10.49
C GLU A 45 0.77 9.78 -11.25
N ASP A 46 1.94 9.66 -11.90
CA ASP A 46 2.34 8.43 -12.60
C ASP A 46 2.33 7.18 -11.70
N ILE A 47 2.72 7.33 -10.43
CA ILE A 47 2.70 6.22 -9.46
C ILE A 47 1.25 5.83 -9.18
N LYS A 48 0.40 6.82 -8.91
CA LYS A 48 -1.02 6.60 -8.62
C LYS A 48 -1.75 6.00 -9.81
N GLU A 49 -1.50 6.48 -11.03
CA GLU A 49 -2.09 5.94 -12.25
C GLU A 49 -1.70 4.47 -12.48
N GLN A 50 -0.44 4.13 -12.22
CA GLN A 50 0.00 2.74 -12.31
C GLN A 50 -0.69 1.86 -11.27
N LEU A 51 -0.80 2.32 -10.02
CA LEU A 51 -1.53 1.60 -8.96
C LEU A 51 -3.02 1.42 -9.30
N ILE A 52 -3.66 2.43 -9.90
CA ILE A 52 -5.03 2.33 -10.39
C ILE A 52 -5.18 1.22 -11.44
N LYS A 53 -4.19 1.08 -12.34
CA LYS A 53 -4.16 -0.02 -13.31
C LYS A 53 -3.97 -1.38 -12.61
N GLU A 54 -3.08 -1.47 -11.62
CA GLU A 54 -2.87 -2.70 -10.82
C GLU A 54 -4.16 -3.18 -10.16
N THR A 55 -4.93 -2.27 -9.57
CA THR A 55 -6.15 -2.62 -8.82
C THR A 55 -7.43 -2.56 -9.64
N ASN A 56 -7.34 -2.23 -10.93
CA ASN A 56 -8.49 -1.97 -11.80
C ASN A 56 -9.49 -0.95 -11.18
N GLY A 57 -8.95 0.12 -10.57
CA GLY A 57 -9.71 1.19 -9.94
C GLY A 57 -10.49 0.79 -8.67
N LYS A 58 -10.13 -0.34 -8.05
CA LYS A 58 -10.73 -0.82 -6.79
C LYS A 58 -9.79 -0.61 -5.61
N CYS A 59 -10.34 -0.62 -4.41
CA CYS A 59 -9.54 -0.71 -3.19
C CYS A 59 -8.82 -2.06 -3.15
N ALA A 60 -7.52 -2.07 -2.89
CA ALA A 60 -6.76 -3.31 -2.78
C ALA A 60 -7.22 -4.20 -1.61
N TYR A 61 -7.88 -3.65 -0.58
CA TYR A 61 -8.30 -4.39 0.60
C TYR A 61 -9.76 -4.83 0.54
N CYS A 62 -10.71 -3.88 0.44
CA CYS A 62 -12.15 -4.19 0.46
C CYS A 62 -12.75 -4.44 -0.93
N GLU A 63 -11.98 -4.29 -2.00
CA GLU A 63 -12.42 -4.49 -3.40
C GLU A 63 -13.54 -3.58 -3.91
N SER A 64 -13.99 -2.63 -3.09
CA SER A 64 -14.95 -1.61 -3.51
C SER A 64 -14.39 -0.82 -4.68
N LYS A 65 -15.22 -0.62 -5.71
CA LYS A 65 -14.94 0.38 -6.76
C LYS A 65 -14.94 1.74 -6.07
N LEU A 66 -13.82 2.46 -6.10
CA LEU A 66 -13.71 3.72 -5.36
C LEU A 66 -13.64 4.94 -6.30
N LEU A 67 -13.15 4.79 -7.53
CA LEU A 67 -12.88 5.92 -8.43
C LEU A 67 -14.10 6.72 -8.90
N HIS A 68 -15.32 6.19 -8.70
CA HIS A 68 -16.56 6.90 -9.01
C HIS A 68 -17.08 7.77 -7.85
N ILE A 69 -16.49 7.62 -6.65
CA ILE A 69 -16.86 8.36 -5.43
C ILE A 69 -15.66 9.06 -4.77
N HIS A 70 -14.43 8.60 -5.01
CA HIS A 70 -13.21 9.09 -4.38
C HIS A 70 -11.99 8.86 -5.29
N HIS A 71 -10.95 9.70 -5.18
CA HIS A 71 -9.76 9.57 -6.03
C HIS A 71 -8.84 8.39 -5.67
N GLY A 72 -9.04 7.78 -4.50
CA GLY A 72 -8.18 6.74 -3.92
C GLY A 72 -6.87 7.28 -3.36
N ASP A 73 -6.31 6.57 -2.38
CA ASP A 73 -5.06 6.92 -1.72
C ASP A 73 -3.93 5.99 -2.14
N VAL A 74 -2.73 6.53 -2.29
CA VAL A 74 -1.51 5.72 -2.36
C VAL A 74 -1.17 5.30 -0.93
N GLU A 75 -1.33 4.02 -0.66
CA GLU A 75 -1.18 3.43 0.67
C GLU A 75 0.05 2.54 0.78
N HIS A 76 0.66 2.53 1.96
CA HIS A 76 1.83 1.72 2.28
C HIS A 76 1.40 0.38 2.90
N ILE A 77 1.69 -0.74 2.24
CA ILE A 77 1.37 -2.09 2.77
C ILE A 77 2.00 -2.27 4.15
N TYR A 78 3.31 -2.03 4.27
CA TYR A 78 3.99 -1.87 5.55
C TYR A 78 4.05 -0.38 5.93
N PRO A 79 3.47 0.04 7.07
CA PRO A 79 3.39 1.45 7.44
C PRO A 79 4.75 2.15 7.47
N LYS A 80 4.83 3.33 6.82
CA LYS A 80 6.03 4.18 6.81
C LYS A 80 6.49 4.62 8.20
N SER A 81 5.58 4.75 9.16
CA SER A 81 5.89 5.10 10.54
C SER A 81 6.64 3.99 11.30
N LEU A 82 6.54 2.75 10.84
CA LEU A 82 7.27 1.61 11.42
C LEU A 82 8.62 1.40 10.72
N ASP A 83 8.68 1.70 9.42
CA ASP A 83 9.91 1.57 8.62
C ASP A 83 9.95 2.60 7.48
N GLU A 84 10.66 3.70 7.73
CA GLU A 84 10.79 4.80 6.77
C GLU A 84 11.61 4.43 5.53
N SER A 85 12.41 3.35 5.57
CA SER A 85 13.16 2.88 4.41
C SER A 85 12.25 2.34 3.31
N LYS A 86 11.03 1.91 3.67
CA LYS A 86 10.03 1.34 2.76
C LYS A 86 9.08 2.37 2.15
N ARG A 87 9.24 3.66 2.49
CA ARG A 87 8.33 4.74 2.06
C ARG A 87 8.20 4.85 0.54
N PHE A 88 9.28 4.62 -0.20
CA PHE A 88 9.33 4.78 -1.66
C PHE A 88 9.51 3.46 -2.41
N LEU A 89 9.39 2.31 -1.74
CA LEU A 89 9.54 1.02 -2.40
C LEU A 89 8.26 0.65 -3.15
N TRP A 90 8.36 0.38 -4.46
CA TRP A 90 7.21 0.03 -5.30
C TRP A 90 6.39 -1.13 -4.75
N ILE A 91 7.09 -2.18 -4.30
CA ILE A 91 6.48 -3.39 -3.74
C ILE A 91 5.70 -3.11 -2.45
N ASN A 92 5.95 -1.96 -1.79
CA ASN A 92 5.28 -1.56 -0.56
C ASN A 92 4.11 -0.58 -0.80
N LEU A 93 3.83 -0.16 -2.04
CA LEU A 93 2.75 0.79 -2.34
C LEU A 93 1.53 0.07 -2.91
N THR A 94 0.33 0.57 -2.65
CA THR A 94 -0.92 0.07 -3.24
C THR A 94 -1.98 1.17 -3.36
N LEU A 95 -3.10 0.90 -4.02
CA LEU A 95 -4.27 1.78 -3.99
C LEU A 95 -5.25 1.33 -2.90
N SER A 96 -5.69 2.24 -2.03
CA SER A 96 -6.72 1.98 -1.03
C SER A 96 -7.82 3.04 -1.03
N CYS A 97 -8.97 2.71 -0.44
CA CYS A 97 -9.95 3.72 -0.06
C CYS A 97 -9.59 4.32 1.30
N GLU A 98 -10.10 5.52 1.56
CA GLU A 98 -9.87 6.26 2.81
C GLU A 98 -10.21 5.41 4.06
N ILE A 99 -11.34 4.69 4.04
CA ILE A 99 -11.79 3.87 5.19
C ILE A 99 -10.79 2.76 5.51
N CYS A 100 -10.35 1.99 4.50
CA CYS A 100 -9.38 0.91 4.70
C CYS A 100 -8.02 1.47 5.14
N ASN A 101 -7.60 2.59 4.55
CA ASN A 101 -6.37 3.28 4.91
C ASN A 101 -6.39 3.72 6.39
N GLN A 102 -7.45 4.42 6.81
CA GLN A 102 -7.61 4.91 8.18
C GLN A 102 -7.70 3.77 9.20
N ASN A 103 -8.42 2.70 8.89
CA ASN A 103 -8.51 1.52 9.75
C ASN A 103 -7.15 0.83 9.93
N LYS A 104 -6.32 0.79 8.87
CA LYS A 104 -4.98 0.19 8.94
C LYS A 104 -3.98 1.09 9.68
N THR A 105 -3.99 2.41 9.43
CA THR A 105 -3.17 3.39 10.15
C THR A 105 -1.68 2.95 10.21
N ASN A 106 -1.13 2.69 11.39
CA ASN A 106 0.25 2.31 11.65
C ASN A 106 0.37 0.86 12.16
N LEU A 107 -0.68 0.05 11.97
CA LEU A 107 -0.69 -1.34 12.40
C LEU A 107 0.33 -2.15 11.59
N ASP A 108 1.20 -2.89 12.29
CA ASP A 108 2.08 -3.85 11.63
C ASP A 108 1.23 -4.96 10.99
N PRO A 109 1.27 -5.14 9.66
CA PRO A 109 0.47 -6.14 8.97
C PRO A 109 0.72 -7.57 9.46
N ASN A 110 1.95 -7.87 9.91
CA ASN A 110 2.32 -9.21 10.36
C ASN A 110 1.78 -9.53 11.75
N LEU A 111 1.73 -8.53 12.63
CA LEU A 111 1.20 -8.70 14.00
C LEU A 111 -0.33 -8.62 14.03
N ASN A 112 -0.92 -7.84 13.11
CA ASN A 112 -2.36 -7.62 13.05
C ASN A 112 -3.05 -8.47 11.98
N ASN A 113 -2.35 -9.48 11.43
CA ASN A 113 -2.93 -10.45 10.51
C ASN A 113 -3.57 -9.82 9.26
N ILE A 114 -3.05 -8.68 8.81
CA ILE A 114 -3.54 -7.99 7.63
C ILE A 114 -2.94 -8.65 6.40
N GLN A 115 -3.80 -9.16 5.52
CA GLN A 115 -3.38 -9.80 4.28
C GLN A 115 -2.77 -8.77 3.31
N ASP A 116 -1.55 -9.05 2.85
CA ASP A 116 -0.90 -8.30 1.77
C ASP A 116 -1.59 -8.62 0.43
N PRO A 117 -2.04 -7.61 -0.33
CA PRO A 117 -2.76 -7.83 -1.57
C PRO A 117 -2.01 -8.51 -2.71
N TYR A 118 -0.68 -8.50 -2.66
CA TYR A 118 0.17 -9.03 -3.73
C TYR A 118 0.83 -10.36 -3.36
N SER A 119 0.85 -10.73 -2.08
CA SER A 119 1.45 -11.99 -1.62
C SER A 119 0.42 -13.02 -1.17
N GLY A 120 0.78 -14.30 -1.26
CA GLY A 120 -0.12 -15.41 -0.94
C GLY A 120 -1.20 -15.70 -2.00
N ASN A 121 -2.12 -16.59 -1.66
CA ASN A 121 -3.37 -16.78 -2.38
C ASN A 121 -4.53 -16.40 -1.44
N PRO A 122 -5.26 -15.31 -1.68
CA PRO A 122 -6.40 -14.92 -0.84
C PRO A 122 -7.44 -16.03 -0.67
N GLU A 123 -7.63 -16.90 -1.67
CA GLU A 123 -8.56 -18.04 -1.60
C GLU A 123 -8.14 -19.07 -0.54
N SER A 124 -6.85 -19.13 -0.19
CA SER A 124 -6.36 -20.02 0.88
C SER A 124 -6.53 -19.43 2.28
N VAL A 125 -6.86 -18.14 2.38
CA VAL A 125 -6.93 -17.37 3.63
C VAL A 125 -8.37 -16.98 3.99
N PHE A 126 -9.27 -16.91 3.01
CA PHE A 126 -10.68 -16.57 3.20
C PHE A 126 -11.61 -17.71 2.79
N ILE A 127 -12.53 -18.10 3.69
CA ILE A 127 -13.66 -18.97 3.39
C ILE A 127 -14.93 -18.11 3.23
N PHE A 128 -15.61 -18.26 2.11
CA PHE A 128 -16.91 -17.65 1.86
C PHE A 128 -18.02 -18.60 2.32
N CYS A 129 -18.73 -18.23 3.39
CA CYS A 129 -19.91 -18.93 3.90
C CYS A 129 -21.17 -18.11 3.58
N GLY A 130 -21.62 -18.17 2.32
CA GLY A 130 -22.74 -17.37 1.85
C GLY A 130 -22.39 -15.88 1.82
N SER A 131 -23.15 -15.04 2.55
CA SER A 131 -22.89 -13.59 2.67
C SER A 131 -21.82 -13.23 3.71
N LEU A 132 -21.24 -14.23 4.39
CA LEU A 132 -20.20 -14.04 5.41
C LEU A 132 -18.83 -14.43 4.86
N VAL A 133 -17.82 -13.63 5.17
CA VAL A 133 -16.41 -13.96 4.94
C VAL A 133 -15.79 -14.32 6.28
N VAL A 134 -15.21 -15.51 6.39
CA VAL A 134 -14.56 -16.03 7.60
C VAL A 134 -13.11 -16.36 7.27
N GLY A 135 -12.16 -15.87 8.08
CA GLY A 135 -10.75 -16.20 7.93
C GLY A 135 -10.50 -17.70 8.16
N SER A 136 -9.85 -18.36 7.21
CA SER A 136 -9.46 -19.78 7.30
C SER A 136 -8.06 -20.00 7.84
N ALA A 137 -7.26 -18.93 7.91
CA ALA A 137 -5.91 -18.92 8.40
C ALA A 137 -5.71 -17.78 9.40
N PHE A 138 -4.61 -17.81 10.16
CA PHE A 138 -4.28 -16.78 11.15
C PHE A 138 -4.30 -15.35 10.57
N LYS A 139 -4.01 -15.18 9.27
CA LYS A 139 -3.97 -13.89 8.55
C LYS A 139 -5.32 -13.45 7.90
N GLY A 140 -6.44 -14.05 8.29
CA GLY A 140 -7.75 -13.83 7.65
C GLY A 140 -8.72 -12.90 8.39
N LEU A 141 -8.21 -11.98 9.22
CA LEU A 141 -9.01 -11.06 10.05
C LEU A 141 -9.10 -9.67 9.41
#